data_AF-A0A8R7K4E1-F1
#
_entry.id   AF-A0A8R7K4E1-F1
#
_cell.length_a   1.000
_cell.length_b   1.000
_cell.length_c   1.000
_cell.angle_alpha   90.00
_cell.angle_beta   90.00
_cell.angle_gamma   90.00
#
_symmetry.space_group_name_H-M   'P 1'
#
loop_
_entity.id
_entity.type
_entity.pdbx_description
1 polymer ?
#
loop_
_entity_poly.entity_id
_entity_poly.type
_entity_poly.pdbx_seq_one_letter_code
_entity_poly.pdbx_strand_id
1 'polypeptide(L)'
;MAAMGLDAYRFSIAWSRILPNGTGEVNHAGIDHYNKVIDALLAKGELLYTLTFLLQAEQNEEMGMLLDVIWYEPVSNSTADVESAKRAQEFQLG
;
A
#
# COMPACT_ATOMS: atom_id res chain seq x y z
N MET A 1 -9.70 4.11 16.16
CA MET A 1 -9.77 2.88 15.35
C MET A 1 -9.71 1.64 16.22
N ALA A 2 -8.91 1.65 17.29
CA ALA A 2 -9.08 0.75 18.44
C ALA A 2 -10.53 0.42 18.84
N ALA A 3 -11.43 1.41 18.89
CA ALA A 3 -12.84 1.19 19.23
C ALA A 3 -13.65 0.40 18.18
N MET A 4 -13.12 0.23 16.96
CA MET A 4 -13.74 -0.54 15.87
C MET A 4 -13.21 -1.98 15.77
N GLY A 5 -12.29 -2.39 16.65
CA GLY A 5 -11.75 -3.77 16.67
C GLY A 5 -10.97 -4.17 15.42
N LEU A 6 -10.30 -3.22 14.76
CA LEU A 6 -9.49 -3.50 13.58
C LEU A 6 -8.10 -3.98 14.00
N ASP A 7 -7.68 -5.13 13.48
CA ASP A 7 -6.36 -5.72 13.77
C ASP A 7 -5.23 -5.03 13.00
N ALA A 8 -5.57 -4.37 11.90
CA ALA A 8 -4.64 -3.82 10.92
C ALA A 8 -4.99 -2.39 10.54
N TYR A 9 -3.98 -1.51 10.49
CA TYR A 9 -4.15 -0.18 9.91
C TYR A 9 -3.26 0.03 8.69
N ARG A 10 -3.90 0.43 7.58
CA ARG A 10 -3.24 0.79 6.33
C ARG A 10 -3.36 2.29 6.13
N PHE A 11 -2.23 2.97 5.92
CA PHE A 11 -2.19 4.36 5.49
C PHE A 11 -1.23 4.53 4.32
N SER A 12 -1.11 5.75 3.79
CA SER A 12 -0.18 6.07 2.71
C SER A 12 0.68 7.26 3.10
N ILE A 13 1.95 7.23 2.69
CA ILE A 13 2.90 8.31 2.91
C ILE A 13 2.86 9.23 1.68
N ALA A 14 2.45 10.48 1.87
CA ALA A 14 2.46 11.48 0.82
C ALA A 14 3.90 11.95 0.52
N TRP A 15 4.40 11.67 -0.69
CA TRP A 15 5.75 12.04 -1.13
C TRP A 15 6.02 13.55 -1.02
N SER A 16 5.04 14.39 -1.39
CA SER A 16 5.15 15.85 -1.30
C SER A 16 5.34 16.38 0.13
N ARG A 17 5.02 15.60 1.16
CA ARG A 17 5.29 15.98 2.56
C ARG A 17 6.72 15.66 2.98
N ILE A 18 7.34 14.65 2.36
CA ILE A 18 8.73 14.23 2.64
C ILE A 18 9.71 15.02 1.76
N LEU A 19 9.38 15.18 0.47
CA LEU A 19 10.14 15.93 -0.51
C LEU A 19 9.21 16.91 -1.23
N PRO A 20 9.03 18.13 -0.68
CA PRO A 20 8.11 19.13 -1.23
C PRO A 20 8.42 19.51 -2.68
N ASN A 21 9.70 19.53 -3.04
CA ASN A 21 10.17 19.88 -4.38
C ASN A 21 10.37 18.64 -5.27
N GLY A 22 9.95 17.44 -4.82
CA GLY A 22 10.13 16.17 -5.52
C GLY A 22 11.53 15.59 -5.45
N THR A 23 12.56 16.44 -5.36
CA THR A 23 13.97 16.09 -5.15
C THR A 23 14.64 17.10 -4.20
N GLY A 24 15.84 16.78 -3.71
CA GLY A 24 16.63 17.68 -2.86
C GLY A 24 16.43 17.44 -1.36
N GLU A 25 16.29 18.53 -0.59
CA GLU A 25 16.27 18.47 0.87
C GLU A 25 15.00 17.80 1.41
N VAL A 26 15.21 16.91 2.37
CA VAL A 26 14.15 16.18 3.06
C VAL A 26 13.50 17.06 4.11
N ASN A 27 12.17 17.10 4.11
CA ASN A 27 11.39 17.78 5.14
C ASN A 27 11.25 16.89 6.38
N HIS A 28 12.14 17.07 7.35
CA HIS A 28 12.14 16.32 8.61
C HIS A 28 10.84 16.45 9.40
N ALA A 29 10.16 17.61 9.37
CA ALA A 29 8.86 17.76 10.03
C ALA A 29 7.78 16.84 9.42
N GLY A 30 7.89 16.54 8.12
CA GLY A 30 7.04 15.56 7.44
C GLY A 30 7.29 14.15 7.95
N ILE A 31 8.56 13.76 8.13
CA ILE A 31 8.95 12.47 8.70
C ILE A 31 8.44 12.34 10.14
N ASP A 32 8.65 13.36 10.98
CA ASP A 32 8.24 13.35 12.38
C ASP A 32 6.73 13.18 12.55
N HIS A 33 5.94 13.71 11.61
CA HIS A 33 4.50 13.51 11.61
C HIS A 33 4.15 12.03 11.43
N TYR A 34 4.75 11.33 10.46
CA TYR A 34 4.49 9.91 10.25
C TYR A 34 5.04 9.04 11.38
N ASN A 35 6.21 9.36 11.93
CA ASN A 35 6.76 8.67 13.09
C ASN A 35 5.79 8.73 14.27
N LYS A 36 5.21 9.90 14.58
CA LYS A 36 4.20 10.03 15.64
C LYS A 36 2.96 9.18 15.40
N VAL A 37 2.53 9.02 14.14
CA VAL A 37 1.40 8.16 13.79
C VAL A 37 1.75 6.69 14.00
N ILE A 38 2.93 6.26 13.54
CA ILE A 38 3.43 4.88 13.70
C ILE A 38 3.57 4.55 15.19
N ASP A 39 4.22 5.41 15.97
CA ASP A 39 4.40 5.24 17.41
C ASP A 39 3.06 5.11 18.14
N ALA A 40 2.07 5.93 17.76
CA ALA A 40 0.74 5.88 18.36
C ALA A 40 -0.05 4.61 18.00
N LEU A 41 0.24 3.97 16.87
CA LEU A 41 -0.36 2.70 16.45
C LEU A 41 0.33 1.51 17.13
N LEU A 42 1.67 1.51 17.16
CA LEU A 42 2.47 0.51 17.87
C LEU A 42 2.13 0.48 19.36
N ALA A 43 1.96 1.64 20.00
CA ALA A 43 1.57 1.75 21.40
C ALA A 43 0.18 1.15 21.70
N LYS A 44 -0.67 0.97 20.69
CA LYS A 44 -2.00 0.35 20.81
C LYS A 44 -2.02 -1.14 20.47
N GLY A 45 -0.90 -1.69 20.01
CA GLY A 45 -0.81 -3.09 19.57
C GLY A 45 -1.54 -3.38 18.26
N GLU A 46 -1.89 -2.36 17.47
CA GLU A 46 -2.49 -2.52 16.14
C GLU A 46 -1.36 -2.86 15.14
N LEU A 47 -1.46 -3.99 14.43
CA LEU A 47 -0.47 -4.40 13.43
C LEU A 47 -0.46 -3.39 12.28
N LEU A 48 0.69 -2.78 12.02
CA LEU A 48 0.84 -1.79 10.96
C LEU A 48 1.29 -2.47 9.66
N TYR A 49 0.49 -2.34 8.59
CA TYR A 49 0.80 -2.91 7.26
C TYR A 49 1.23 -1.86 6.24
N THR A 50 1.81 -0.74 6.67
CA THR A 50 2.25 0.31 5.74
C THR A 50 3.77 0.26 5.58
N LEU A 51 4.20 -0.23 4.42
CA LEU A 51 5.54 -0.18 3.80
C LEU A 51 6.60 0.52 4.66
N THR A 52 7.30 -0.26 5.47
CA THR A 52 8.44 0.18 6.30
C THR A 52 9.59 0.56 5.38
N PHE A 53 9.60 1.81 4.92
CA PHE A 53 10.70 2.31 4.08
C PHE A 53 11.52 3.41 4.73
N LEU A 54 11.35 3.67 6.03
CA LEU A 54 12.17 4.68 6.73
C LEU A 54 12.66 4.29 8.13
N LEU A 55 12.44 3.05 8.59
CA LEU A 55 12.99 2.61 9.88
C LEU A 55 13.68 1.24 9.75
N GLN A 56 15.02 1.32 9.79
CA GLN A 56 15.99 0.27 10.10
C GLN A 56 16.15 -0.90 9.11
N ALA A 57 17.37 -0.96 8.55
CA ALA A 57 17.88 -1.96 7.62
C ALA A 57 18.04 -3.38 8.19
N GLU A 58 17.31 -3.74 9.26
CA GLU A 58 17.45 -5.04 9.95
C GLU A 58 16.11 -5.72 10.29
N GLN A 59 14.97 -5.19 9.86
CA GLN A 59 13.70 -5.89 10.06
C GLN A 59 13.45 -6.80 8.85
N ASN A 60 13.28 -8.11 9.11
CA ASN A 60 13.03 -9.17 8.14
C ASN A 60 11.57 -9.08 7.61
N GLU A 61 11.20 -7.93 7.06
CA GLU A 61 9.83 -7.58 6.72
C GLU A 61 9.48 -7.88 5.26
N GLU A 62 8.29 -8.44 5.07
CA GLU A 62 7.76 -8.76 3.74
C GLU A 62 7.33 -7.48 3.01
N MET A 63 8.11 -7.10 2.00
CA MET A 63 7.81 -5.99 1.11
C MET A 63 6.84 -6.44 0.02
N GLY A 64 5.59 -5.96 0.08
CA GLY A 64 4.54 -6.25 -0.90
C GLY A 64 4.18 -5.04 -1.76
N MET A 65 3.75 -5.28 -3.00
CA MET A 65 3.10 -4.29 -3.86
C MET A 65 1.58 -4.52 -3.85
N LEU A 66 0.81 -3.44 -3.95
CA LEU A 66 -0.65 -3.52 -4.05
C LEU A 66 -1.06 -3.32 -5.50
N LEU A 67 -1.60 -4.39 -6.10
CA LEU A 67 -2.22 -4.36 -7.41
C LEU A 67 -3.73 -4.31 -7.22
N ASP A 68 -4.37 -3.32 -7.85
CA ASP A 68 -5.81 -3.39 -8.04
C ASP A 68 -6.09 -4.41 -9.14
N VAL A 69 -6.90 -5.42 -8.85
CA VAL A 69 -7.19 -6.53 -9.77
C VAL A 69 -8.69 -6.63 -9.94
N ILE A 70 -9.15 -6.39 -11.16
CA ILE A 70 -10.55 -6.51 -11.52
C ILE A 70 -10.77 -7.93 -12.06
N TRP A 71 -11.83 -8.58 -11.58
CA TRP A 71 -12.25 -9.86 -12.12
C TRP A 71 -13.10 -9.64 -13.37
N TYR A 72 -12.68 -10.22 -14.50
CA TYR A 72 -13.40 -10.16 -15.77
C TYR A 72 -14.16 -11.46 -16.03
N GLU A 73 -15.47 -11.37 -16.20
CA GLU A 73 -16.30 -12.51 -16.59
C GLU A 73 -16.63 -12.44 -18.08
N PRO A 74 -16.46 -13.55 -18.84
CA PRO A 74 -16.83 -13.58 -20.25
C PRO A 74 -18.35 -13.48 -20.38
N VAL A 75 -18.82 -12.70 -21.35
CA VAL A 75 -20.26 -12.48 -21.59
C VAL A 75 -20.96 -13.76 -22.06
N SER A 76 -20.23 -14.67 -22.71
CA SER A 76 -20.75 -15.96 -23.15
C SER A 76 -19.68 -17.06 -23.16
N ASN A 77 -20.09 -18.31 -23.40
CA ASN A 77 -19.19 -19.45 -23.58
C ASN A 77 -18.49 -19.48 -24.96
N SER A 78 -18.55 -18.38 -25.73
CA SER A 78 -17.81 -18.28 -26.98
C SER A 78 -16.30 -18.22 -26.70
N THR A 79 -15.49 -18.89 -27.52
CA THR A 79 -14.03 -18.85 -27.40
C THR A 79 -13.49 -17.42 -27.44
N ALA A 80 -14.11 -16.56 -28.26
CA ALA A 80 -13.71 -15.16 -28.39
C ALA A 80 -13.91 -14.35 -27.09
N ASP A 81 -15.03 -14.55 -26.39
CA ASP A 81 -15.31 -13.83 -25.15
C ASP A 81 -14.41 -14.31 -24.01
N VAL A 82 -14.17 -15.63 -23.93
CA VAL A 82 -13.24 -16.23 -22.96
C VAL A 82 -11.82 -15.73 -23.16
N GLU A 83 -11.34 -15.71 -24.41
CA GLU A 83 -10.01 -15.18 -24.73
C GLU A 83 -9.90 -13.68 -24.46
N SER A 84 -10.97 -12.92 -24.73
CA SER A 84 -10.99 -11.48 -24.50
C SER A 84 -10.94 -11.16 -23.00
N ALA A 85 -11.70 -11.87 -22.17
CA ALA A 85 -11.65 -11.72 -20.72
C ALA A 85 -10.28 -12.12 -20.14
N LYS A 86 -9.69 -13.22 -20.62
CA LYS A 86 -8.35 -13.66 -20.22
C LYS A 86 -7.27 -12.63 -20.57
N ARG A 87 -7.30 -12.08 -21.79
CA ARG A 87 -6.35 -11.04 -22.24
C ARG A 87 -6.48 -9.75 -21.41
N ALA A 88 -7.71 -9.35 -21.03
CA ALA A 88 -7.91 -8.18 -20.18
C ALA A 88 -7.29 -8.38 -18.78
N GLN A 89 -7.45 -9.58 -18.22
CA GLN A 89 -6.84 -9.93 -16.93
C GLN A 89 -5.31 -10.00 -17.01
N GLU A 90 -4.75 -10.60 -18.08
CA GLU A 90 -3.31 -10.64 -18.32
C GLU A 90 -2.72 -9.23 -18.47
N PHE A 91 -3.37 -8.35 -19.23
CA PHE A 91 -2.93 -6.96 -19.40
C PHE A 91 -2.90 -6.17 -18.07
N GLN A 92 -3.81 -6.47 -17.15
CA GLN A 92 -3.88 -5.80 -15.84
C GLN A 92 -2.79 -6.27 -14.87
N LEU A 93 -2.40 -7.55 -14.95
CA LEU A 93 -1.44 -8.15 -14.02
C LEU A 93 0.01 -8.11 -14.52
N GLY A 94 0.21 -7.97 -15.84
CA GLY A 94 1.53 -7.94 -16.48
C GLY A 94 2.07 -9.32 -16.81
#